data_AF-A0A6M1RY35-F1
#
_entry.id   AF-A0A6M1RY35-F1
#
_cell.length_a   1.000
_cell.length_b   1.000
_cell.length_c   1.000
_cell.angle_alpha   90.00
_cell.angle_beta   90.00
_cell.angle_gamma   90.00
#
_symmetry.space_group_name_H-M   'P 1'
#
loop_
_entity.id
_entity.type
_entity.pdbx_description
1 polymer ?
#
loop_
_entity_poly.entity_id
_entity_poly.type
_entity_poly.pdbx_seq_one_letter_code
_entity_poly.pdbx_strand_id
1 'polypeptide(L)'
;MNLEDAASAATIASFFVAVMGFLFIWMQIRDAKLTSSASAISAIYEKLVVLINELPVQNDEPELWKHAFTNVLNQLELACAVCLDGQISGRTGRLGVKLISDILSTIEEDDVLRKYTESAVHSPETFINIRDFCRKHKSSWQGLVVT
;
A
#
# COMPACT_ATOMS: atom_id res chain seq x y z
N MET A 1 21.11 54.05 -16.47
CA MET A 1 20.98 52.61 -16.13
C MET A 1 21.67 51.86 -17.26
N ASN A 2 22.81 51.23 -16.98
CA ASN A 2 23.63 50.60 -18.02
C ASN A 2 23.01 49.27 -18.45
N LEU A 3 23.25 48.86 -19.70
CA LEU A 3 22.75 47.58 -20.25
C LEU A 3 23.19 46.37 -19.41
N GLU A 4 24.34 46.45 -18.76
CA GLU A 4 24.89 45.41 -17.86
C GLU A 4 24.10 45.27 -16.54
N ASP A 5 23.61 46.38 -15.98
CA ASP A 5 22.76 46.37 -14.78
C ASP A 5 21.40 45.74 -15.07
N ALA A 6 20.84 46.03 -16.25
CA ALA A 6 19.56 45.48 -16.71
C ALA A 6 19.65 43.98 -16.99
N ALA A 7 20.74 43.50 -17.60
CA ALA A 7 20.97 42.07 -17.85
C ALA A 7 21.19 41.27 -16.54
N SER A 8 21.92 41.85 -15.59
CA SER A 8 22.13 41.26 -14.26
C SER A 8 20.81 41.16 -13.49
N ALA A 9 20.01 42.23 -13.49
CA ALA A 9 18.68 42.23 -12.88
C ALA A 9 17.73 41.22 -13.53
N ALA A 10 17.74 41.08 -14.86
CA ALA A 10 16.93 40.10 -15.57
C ALA A 10 17.34 38.65 -15.22
N THR A 11 18.65 38.38 -15.12
CA THR A 11 19.17 37.05 -14.73
C THR A 11 18.74 36.69 -13.32
N ILE A 12 18.87 37.62 -12.36
CA ILE A 12 18.42 37.42 -10.98
C ILE A 12 16.90 37.17 -10.93
N ALA A 13 16.10 37.96 -11.66
CA ALA A 13 14.65 37.76 -11.72
C ALA A 13 14.26 36.38 -12.28
N SER A 14 14.92 35.93 -13.36
CA SER A 14 14.67 34.62 -13.96
C SER A 14 15.01 33.45 -13.02
N PHE A 15 16.06 33.60 -12.19
CA PHE A 15 16.41 32.62 -11.16
C PHE A 15 15.29 32.47 -10.13
N PHE A 16 14.73 33.59 -9.64
CA PHE A 16 13.61 33.53 -8.69
C PHE A 16 12.35 32.94 -9.31
N VAL A 17 12.05 33.24 -10.58
CA VAL A 17 10.92 32.63 -11.31
C VAL A 17 11.12 31.11 -11.43
N ALA A 18 12.33 30.65 -11.73
CA ALA A 18 12.65 29.23 -11.81
C ALA A 18 12.48 28.53 -10.45
N VAL A 19 13.01 29.12 -9.37
CA VAL A 19 12.87 28.58 -8.00
C VAL A 19 11.39 28.47 -7.61
N MET A 20 10.59 29.50 -7.88
CA MET A 20 9.15 29.48 -7.61
C MET A 20 8.43 28.40 -8.42
N GLY A 21 8.82 28.21 -9.69
CA GLY A 21 8.31 27.13 -10.55
C GLY A 21 8.62 25.74 -9.97
N PHE A 22 9.84 25.51 -9.49
CA PHE A 22 10.22 24.27 -8.83
C PHE A 22 9.42 24.01 -7.55
N LEU A 23 9.23 25.05 -6.72
CA LEU A 23 8.41 24.94 -5.50
C LEU A 23 6.95 24.59 -5.84
N PHE A 24 6.39 25.19 -6.89
CA PHE A 24 5.04 24.91 -7.32
C PHE A 24 4.87 23.47 -7.84
N ILE A 25 5.82 23.00 -8.67
CA ILE A 25 5.83 21.60 -9.14
C ILE A 25 5.97 20.65 -7.96
N TRP A 26 6.85 20.96 -7.00
CA TRP A 26 7.01 20.16 -5.79
C TRP A 26 5.72 20.07 -4.97
N MET A 27 5.02 21.20 -4.78
CA MET A 27 3.72 21.22 -4.10
C MET A 27 2.67 20.40 -4.86
N GLN A 28 2.60 20.52 -6.19
CA GLN A 28 1.69 19.71 -7.01
C GLN A 28 1.98 18.21 -6.92
N ILE A 29 3.25 17.81 -6.97
CA ILE A 29 3.66 16.41 -6.80
C ILE A 29 3.23 15.90 -5.43
N ARG A 30 3.41 16.72 -4.37
CA ARG A 30 2.98 16.36 -3.02
C ARG A 30 1.48 16.14 -2.95
N ASP A 31 0.69 17.07 -3.47
CA ASP A 31 -0.77 16.99 -3.40
C ASP A 31 -1.32 15.86 -4.30
N ALA A 32 -0.72 15.64 -5.47
CA ALA A 32 -1.02 14.50 -6.34
C ALA A 32 -0.74 13.17 -5.65
N LYS A 33 0.37 13.04 -4.91
CA LYS A 33 0.69 11.85 -4.11
C LYS A 33 -0.33 11.61 -2.99
N LEU A 34 -0.84 12.67 -2.35
CA LEU A 34 -1.86 12.54 -1.31
C LEU A 34 -3.20 12.07 -1.88
N THR A 35 -3.64 12.65 -3.00
CA THR A 35 -4.87 12.25 -3.69
C THR A 35 -4.76 10.82 -4.22
N SER A 36 -3.66 10.50 -4.90
CA SER A 36 -3.37 9.14 -5.38
C SER A 36 -3.37 8.12 -4.25
N SER A 37 -2.77 8.47 -3.11
CA SER A 37 -2.77 7.61 -1.93
C SER A 37 -4.17 7.36 -1.36
N ALA A 38 -5.04 8.38 -1.34
CA ALA A 38 -6.40 8.23 -0.87
C ALA A 38 -7.20 7.30 -1.80
N SER A 39 -7.11 7.52 -3.11
CA SER A 39 -7.78 6.68 -4.11
C SER A 39 -7.30 5.23 -4.08
N ALA A 40 -5.98 5.01 -3.95
CA ALA A 40 -5.41 3.65 -3.87
C ALA A 40 -5.92 2.90 -2.64
N ILE A 41 -5.96 3.56 -1.47
CA ILE A 41 -6.48 2.94 -0.24
C ILE A 41 -7.97 2.68 -0.34
N SER A 42 -8.77 3.61 -0.86
CA SER A 42 -10.20 3.39 -1.05
C SER A 42 -10.47 2.20 -1.95
N ALA A 43 -9.75 2.08 -3.07
CA ALA A 43 -9.89 0.94 -3.99
C ALA A 43 -9.50 -0.39 -3.33
N ILE A 44 -8.41 -0.41 -2.57
CA ILE A 44 -7.98 -1.61 -1.80
C ILE A 44 -9.05 -1.98 -0.77
N TYR A 45 -9.54 -1.00 0.00
CA TYR A 45 -10.53 -1.21 1.05
C TYR A 45 -11.85 -1.74 0.47
N GLU A 46 -12.40 -1.08 -0.56
CA GLU A 46 -13.64 -1.51 -1.20
C GLU A 46 -13.53 -2.93 -1.73
N LYS A 47 -12.43 -3.26 -2.40
CA LYS A 47 -12.21 -4.60 -2.94
C LYS A 47 -12.05 -5.67 -1.86
N LEU A 48 -11.34 -5.36 -0.77
CA LEU A 48 -11.21 -6.29 0.36
C LEU A 48 -12.54 -6.52 1.07
N VAL A 49 -13.32 -5.47 1.31
CA VAL A 49 -14.65 -5.59 1.92
C VAL A 49 -15.57 -6.45 1.08
N VAL A 50 -15.59 -6.26 -0.25
CA VAL A 50 -16.37 -7.11 -1.16
C VAL A 50 -15.94 -8.57 -1.04
N LEU A 51 -14.64 -8.87 -1.16
CA LEU A 51 -14.15 -10.25 -1.10
C LEU A 51 -14.43 -10.92 0.26
N ILE A 52 -14.32 -10.18 1.36
CA ILE A 52 -14.61 -10.71 2.70
C ILE A 52 -16.12 -10.99 2.86
N ASN A 53 -16.98 -10.10 2.36
CA ASN A 53 -18.43 -10.29 2.42
C ASN A 53 -18.92 -11.43 1.50
N GLU A 54 -18.18 -11.72 0.44
CA GLU A 54 -18.45 -12.81 -0.49
C GLU A 54 -17.87 -14.16 -0.03
N LEU A 55 -17.19 -14.22 1.12
CA LEU A 55 -16.73 -15.49 1.68
C LEU A 55 -17.94 -16.37 2.00
N PRO A 56 -18.02 -17.59 1.43
CA PRO A 56 -19.11 -18.51 1.74
C PRO A 56 -19.03 -18.96 3.20
N VAL A 57 -20.06 -19.64 3.71
CA VAL A 57 -19.97 -20.27 5.03
C VAL A 57 -18.98 -21.43 4.93
N GLN A 58 -17.91 -21.38 5.72
CA GLN A 58 -16.79 -22.34 5.66
C GLN A 58 -17.23 -23.82 5.72
N ASN A 59 -18.28 -24.11 6.50
CA ASN A 59 -18.77 -25.48 6.72
C ASN A 59 -19.62 -26.03 5.57
N ASP A 60 -20.21 -25.16 4.74
CA ASP A 60 -21.12 -25.58 3.69
C ASP A 60 -20.37 -25.90 2.39
N GLU A 61 -19.34 -25.12 2.08
CA GLU A 61 -18.56 -25.27 0.84
C GLU A 61 -17.05 -25.04 1.09
N PRO A 62 -16.34 -26.01 1.69
CA PRO A 62 -14.97 -25.83 2.17
C PRO A 62 -13.95 -25.54 1.05
N GLU A 63 -14.13 -26.11 -0.14
CA GLU A 63 -13.25 -25.83 -1.29
C GLU A 63 -13.53 -24.45 -1.90
N LEU A 64 -14.80 -24.03 -1.99
CA LEU A 64 -15.15 -22.69 -2.43
C LEU A 64 -14.63 -21.64 -1.44
N TRP A 65 -14.74 -21.91 -0.15
CA TRP A 65 -14.21 -21.07 0.91
C TRP A 65 -12.70 -20.89 0.79
N LYS A 66 -11.94 -21.98 0.62
CA LYS A 66 -10.47 -21.92 0.43
C LYS A 66 -10.09 -21.07 -0.77
N HIS A 67 -10.79 -21.24 -1.90
CA HIS A 67 -10.55 -20.45 -3.10
C HIS A 67 -10.86 -18.96 -2.88
N ALA A 68 -11.99 -18.65 -2.25
CA ALA A 68 -12.38 -17.28 -1.94
C ALA A 68 -11.41 -16.60 -0.94
N PHE A 69 -10.97 -17.33 0.08
CA PHE A 69 -9.97 -16.85 1.03
C PHE A 69 -8.59 -16.63 0.38
N THR A 70 -8.20 -17.50 -0.55
CA THR A 70 -6.97 -17.30 -1.34
C THR A 70 -7.05 -16.03 -2.18
N ASN A 71 -8.23 -15.67 -2.70
CA ASN A 71 -8.42 -14.38 -3.39
C ASN A 71 -8.28 -13.18 -2.45
N VAL A 72 -8.71 -13.29 -1.19
CA VAL A 72 -8.45 -12.27 -0.16
C VAL A 72 -6.95 -12.11 0.06
N LEU A 73 -6.21 -13.22 0.21
CA LEU A 73 -4.74 -13.19 0.40
C LEU A 73 -4.02 -12.59 -0.82
N ASN A 74 -4.43 -12.93 -2.05
CA ASN A 74 -3.89 -12.34 -3.27
C ASN A 74 -4.15 -10.82 -3.33
N GLN A 75 -5.32 -10.37 -2.89
CA GLN A 75 -5.63 -8.95 -2.85
C GLN A 75 -4.84 -8.22 -1.75
N LEU A 76 -4.60 -8.87 -0.61
CA LEU A 76 -3.72 -8.34 0.44
C LEU A 76 -2.26 -8.27 -0.03
N GLU A 77 -1.79 -9.24 -0.80
CA GLU A 77 -0.48 -9.25 -1.42
C GLU A 77 -0.28 -8.04 -2.34
N LEU A 78 -1.25 -7.77 -3.22
CA LEU A 78 -1.25 -6.58 -4.06
C LEU A 78 -1.28 -5.29 -3.23
N ALA A 79 -2.10 -5.24 -2.18
CA ALA A 79 -2.17 -4.07 -1.30
C ALA A 79 -0.83 -3.80 -0.58
N CYS A 80 -0.13 -4.86 -0.16
CA CYS A 80 1.20 -4.78 0.44
C CYS A 80 2.22 -4.25 -0.59
N ALA A 81 2.19 -4.72 -1.83
CA ALA A 81 3.06 -4.22 -2.90
C ALA A 81 2.88 -2.72 -3.14
N VAL A 82 1.63 -2.25 -3.27
CA VAL A 82 1.30 -0.82 -3.45
C VAL A 82 1.81 0.03 -2.28
N CYS A 83 1.72 -0.49 -1.04
CA CYS A 83 2.30 0.16 0.14
C CYS A 83 3.84 0.21 0.08
N LEU A 84 4.49 -0.89 -0.28
CA LEU A 84 5.95 -1.00 -0.34
C LEU A 84 6.55 -0.09 -1.42
N ASP A 85 5.87 0.05 -2.56
CA ASP A 85 6.23 0.94 -3.67
C ASP A 85 6.10 2.44 -3.34
N GLY A 86 5.58 2.78 -2.15
CA GLY A 86 5.47 4.17 -1.70
C GLY A 86 4.42 5.00 -2.46
N GLN A 87 3.51 4.33 -3.17
CA GLN A 87 2.34 4.98 -3.80
C GLN A 87 1.36 5.56 -2.77
N ILE A 88 1.50 5.11 -1.53
CA ILE A 88 0.69 5.48 -0.39
C ILE A 88 1.50 6.41 0.53
N SER A 89 1.00 7.62 0.80
CA SER A 89 1.75 8.67 1.52
C SER A 89 0.85 9.58 2.38
N GLY A 90 1.47 10.33 3.30
CA GLY A 90 0.75 11.26 4.18
C GLY A 90 -0.14 10.57 5.23
N ARG A 91 -1.15 11.29 5.75
CA ARG A 91 -2.06 10.78 6.79
C ARG A 91 -2.91 9.61 6.31
N THR A 92 -3.45 9.71 5.09
CA THR A 92 -4.16 8.62 4.43
C THR A 92 -3.25 7.42 4.29
N GLY A 93 -1.99 7.61 3.91
CA GLY A 93 -1.07 6.49 3.81
C GLY A 93 -0.81 5.72 5.09
N ARG A 94 -0.71 6.44 6.22
CA ARG A 94 -0.61 5.80 7.54
C ARG A 94 -1.87 5.00 7.89
N LEU A 95 -3.05 5.47 7.48
CA LEU A 95 -4.30 4.74 7.66
C LEU A 95 -4.31 3.44 6.85
N GLY A 96 -3.85 3.47 5.60
CA GLY A 96 -3.76 2.27 4.76
C GLY A 96 -2.80 1.22 5.34
N VAL A 97 -1.62 1.64 5.79
CA VAL A 97 -0.67 0.75 6.49
C VAL A 97 -1.31 0.14 7.73
N LYS A 98 -2.01 0.94 8.54
CA LYS A 98 -2.69 0.45 9.74
C LYS A 98 -3.78 -0.58 9.39
N LEU A 99 -4.63 -0.28 8.41
CA LEU A 99 -5.70 -1.17 7.96
C LEU A 99 -5.14 -2.53 7.52
N ILE A 100 -4.10 -2.55 6.67
CA ILE A 100 -3.48 -3.78 6.21
C ILE A 100 -2.89 -4.55 7.40
N SER A 101 -2.23 -3.85 8.32
CA SER A 101 -1.70 -4.47 9.55
C SER A 101 -2.78 -5.08 10.43
N ASP A 102 -3.94 -4.42 10.57
CA ASP A 102 -5.07 -4.90 11.38
C ASP A 102 -5.69 -6.16 10.76
N ILE A 103 -5.85 -6.20 9.43
CA ILE A 103 -6.36 -7.40 8.72
C ILE A 103 -5.38 -8.56 8.85
N LEU A 104 -4.08 -8.31 8.63
CA LEU A 104 -3.06 -9.34 8.80
C LEU A 104 -3.08 -9.86 10.23
N SER A 105 -3.10 -8.99 11.24
CA SER A 105 -3.15 -9.40 12.65
C SER A 105 -4.37 -10.30 12.95
N THR A 106 -5.53 -9.98 12.36
CA THR A 106 -6.73 -10.83 12.46
C THR A 106 -6.48 -12.24 11.88
N ILE A 107 -5.77 -12.34 10.75
CA ILE A 107 -5.41 -13.63 10.13
C ILE A 107 -4.42 -14.43 11.00
N GLU A 108 -3.49 -13.77 11.68
CA GLU A 108 -2.50 -14.45 12.53
C GLU A 108 -3.06 -14.91 13.88
N GLU A 109 -3.94 -14.11 14.48
CA GLU A 109 -4.60 -14.40 15.75
C GLU A 109 -5.61 -15.55 15.62
N ASP A 110 -6.17 -15.76 14.43
CA ASP A 110 -7.07 -16.87 14.13
C ASP A 110 -6.28 -18.09 13.63
N ASP A 111 -6.22 -19.15 14.44
CA ASP A 111 -5.51 -20.39 14.13
C ASP A 111 -5.98 -21.07 12.83
N VAL A 112 -7.26 -20.92 12.47
CA VAL A 112 -7.83 -21.50 11.26
C VAL A 112 -7.35 -20.71 10.05
N LEU A 113 -7.52 -19.38 10.06
CA LEU A 113 -7.07 -18.50 8.98
C LEU A 113 -5.55 -18.58 8.78
N ARG A 114 -4.79 -18.66 9.88
CA ARG A 114 -3.33 -18.84 9.84
C ARG A 114 -2.94 -20.13 9.13
N LYS A 115 -3.53 -21.27 9.51
CA LYS A 115 -3.27 -22.57 8.86
C LYS A 115 -3.66 -22.57 7.39
N TYR A 116 -4.77 -21.91 7.03
CA TYR A 116 -5.14 -21.77 5.62
C TYR A 116 -4.13 -20.92 4.85
N THR A 117 -3.67 -19.84 5.45
CA THR A 117 -2.65 -18.96 4.86
C THR A 117 -1.35 -19.73 4.63
N GLU A 118 -0.89 -20.50 5.61
CA GLU A 118 0.26 -21.39 5.49
C GLU A 118 0.05 -22.43 4.38
N SER A 119 -1.14 -23.04 4.30
CA SER A 119 -1.45 -24.05 3.27
C SER A 119 -1.55 -23.47 1.84
N ALA A 120 -1.82 -22.17 1.72
CA ALA A 120 -1.89 -21.48 0.44
C ALA A 120 -0.50 -21.13 -0.13
N VAL A 121 0.56 -21.24 0.68
CA VAL A 121 1.94 -21.04 0.24
C VAL A 121 2.40 -22.23 -0.61
N HIS A 122 2.39 -22.05 -1.93
CA HIS A 122 2.82 -23.10 -2.87
C HIS A 122 4.26 -22.90 -3.39
N SER A 123 4.90 -21.76 -3.08
CA SER A 123 6.29 -21.47 -3.47
C SER A 123 6.96 -20.49 -2.50
N PRO A 124 8.29 -20.42 -2.47
CA PRO A 124 9.01 -19.44 -1.66
C PRO A 124 8.69 -17.99 -2.02
N GLU A 125 8.16 -17.72 -3.21
CA GLU A 125 7.78 -16.39 -3.71
C GLU A 125 6.31 -16.04 -3.40
N THR A 126 5.50 -17.03 -3.02
CA THR A 126 4.09 -16.80 -2.67
C THR A 126 4.02 -15.85 -1.48
N PHE A 127 3.22 -14.80 -1.63
CA PHE A 127 3.02 -13.78 -0.59
C PHE A 127 4.31 -13.09 -0.10
N ILE A 128 5.25 -12.79 -1.01
CA ILE A 128 6.50 -12.08 -0.69
C ILE A 128 6.24 -10.65 -0.18
N ASN A 129 5.30 -9.94 -0.77
CA ASN A 129 5.00 -8.56 -0.37
C ASN A 129 4.34 -8.51 1.01
N ILE A 130 3.47 -9.46 1.35
CA ILE A 130 2.95 -9.60 2.73
C ILE A 130 4.11 -9.82 3.71
N ARG A 131 5.05 -10.72 3.42
CA ARG A 131 6.21 -10.95 4.30
C ARG A 131 7.08 -9.71 4.44
N ASP A 132 7.39 -9.02 3.35
CA ASP A 132 8.22 -7.83 3.37
C ASP A 132 7.52 -6.64 4.03
N PHE A 133 6.20 -6.51 3.83
CA PHE A 133 5.37 -5.56 4.55
C PHE A 133 5.41 -5.83 6.05
N CYS A 134 5.22 -7.08 6.46
CA CYS A 134 5.32 -7.48 7.87
C CYS A 134 6.72 -7.21 8.43
N ARG A 135 7.81 -7.54 7.74
CA ARG A 135 9.18 -7.21 8.20
C ARG A 135 9.37 -5.71 8.43
N LYS A 136 8.80 -4.88 7.57
CA LYS A 136 8.92 -3.41 7.63
C LYS A 136 8.01 -2.76 8.66
N HIS A 137 6.80 -3.30 8.87
CA HIS A 137 5.74 -2.64 9.62
C HIS A 137 5.22 -3.43 10.83
N LYS A 138 5.52 -4.73 10.92
CA LYS A 138 5.06 -5.67 11.95
C LYS A 138 6.14 -6.72 12.29
N SER A 139 7.07 -6.36 13.17
CA SER A 139 8.21 -7.21 13.56
C SER A 139 7.84 -8.56 14.21
N SER A 140 6.59 -8.74 14.65
CA SER A 140 6.10 -9.93 15.35
C SER A 140 5.33 -10.94 14.48
N TRP A 141 5.23 -10.74 13.16
CA TRP A 141 4.45 -11.62 12.28
C TRP A 141 4.99 -13.06 12.20
N GLN A 142 4.12 -14.04 12.46
CA GLN A 142 4.41 -15.48 12.41
C GLN A 142 3.61 -16.24 11.34
N GLY A 143 2.60 -15.64 10.70
CA GLY A 143 1.66 -16.37 9.83
C GLY A 143 2.21 -16.90 8.49
N LEU A 144 3.48 -16.63 8.17
CA LEU A 144 4.14 -17.10 6.94
C LEU A 144 5.57 -17.58 7.27
N VAL A 145 5.68 -18.71 7.98
CA VAL A 145 6.98 -19.38 8.18
C VAL A 145 7.23 -20.32 7.01
N VAL A 146 8.20 -19.98 6.15
CA VAL A 146 8.71 -20.92 5.14
C VAL A 146 9.72 -21.83 5.84
N THR A 147 9.34 -23.08 6.08
CA THR A 147 10.27 -24.18 6.39
C THR A 147 10.85 -24.78 5.13
#